data_AF-A0A1A8V315-F1
#
_entry.id   AF-A0A1A8V315-F1
#
_cell.length_a   1.000
_cell.length_b   1.000
_cell.length_c   1.000
_cell.angle_alpha   90.00
_cell.angle_beta   90.00
_cell.angle_gamma   90.00
#
_symmetry.space_group_name_H-M   'P 1'
#
loop_
_entity.id
_entity.type
_entity.pdbx_description
1 polymer ?
#
loop_
_entity_poly.entity_id
_entity_poly.type
_entity_poly.pdbx_seq_one_letter_code
_entity_poly.pdbx_strand_id
1 'polypeptide(L)'
;MERLHPQDCAEIYRLGITEDGIYTIQPDLEGPALEAKCDMETVGGGWTVIQNRQDGLVDFNRTWQEYREGFGNPQGEHWLGNAALHALTSAGQHQLRIELEDWYQQKRQATYNNFKVASEAQRYRLTAHEYTGDAGNALSYSRQYNHDGRSFSTTDRDHDQYVSGNC
;
A
#
# COMPACT_ATOMS: atom_id res chain seq x y z
N MET A 1 -16.91 4.06 20.58
CA MET A 1 -15.55 4.56 20.88
C MET A 1 -15.33 5.79 20.02
N GLU A 2 -14.76 6.86 20.59
CA GLU A 2 -14.53 8.11 19.87
C GLU A 2 -13.20 8.01 19.10
N ARG A 3 -13.22 8.37 17.81
CA ARG A 3 -12.04 8.32 16.94
C ARG A 3 -11.13 9.50 17.30
N LEU A 4 -9.93 9.22 17.80
CA LEU A 4 -8.98 10.25 18.26
C LEU A 4 -8.12 10.83 17.12
N HIS A 5 -7.92 10.07 16.04
CA HIS A 5 -7.15 10.48 14.87
C HIS A 5 -7.92 10.18 13.57
N PRO A 6 -7.72 10.97 12.51
CA PRO A 6 -8.30 10.68 11.20
C PRO A 6 -7.92 9.28 10.71
N GLN A 7 -8.81 8.63 9.93
CA GLN A 7 -8.57 7.27 9.45
C GLN A 7 -7.39 7.17 8.49
N ASP A 8 -7.27 8.18 7.63
CA ASP A 8 -6.36 8.22 6.51
C ASP A 8 -6.10 9.67 6.07
N CYS A 9 -5.21 9.83 5.08
CA CYS A 9 -4.89 11.12 4.51
C CYS A 9 -6.08 11.78 3.78
N ALA A 10 -7.04 11.01 3.27
CA ALA A 10 -8.22 11.56 2.62
C ALA A 10 -9.17 12.22 3.64
N GLU A 11 -9.30 11.68 4.85
CA GLU A 11 -10.02 12.34 5.95
C GLU A 11 -9.31 13.62 6.38
N ILE A 12 -7.97 13.60 6.53
CA ILE A 12 -7.17 14.81 6.81
C ILE A 12 -7.40 15.88 5.73
N TYR A 13 -7.34 15.50 4.46
CA TYR A 13 -7.54 16.41 3.33
C TYR A 13 -8.93 17.05 3.35
N ARG A 14 -9.98 16.27 3.64
CA ARG A 14 -11.36 16.78 3.77
C ARG A 14 -11.53 17.75 4.95
N LEU A 15 -10.67 17.70 5.96
CA LEU A 15 -10.64 18.67 7.06
C LEU A 15 -9.97 20.00 6.65
N GLY A 16 -9.51 20.13 5.41
CA GLY A 16 -8.89 21.35 4.86
C GLY A 16 -7.38 21.42 5.06
N ILE A 17 -6.75 20.33 5.49
CA ILE A 17 -5.29 20.23 5.62
C ILE A 17 -4.74 19.68 4.31
N THR A 18 -4.15 20.55 3.49
CA THR A 18 -3.78 20.25 2.10
C THR A 18 -2.28 20.32 1.82
N GLU A 19 -1.43 20.35 2.86
CA GLU A 19 0.02 20.34 2.71
C GLU A 19 0.57 18.93 2.80
N ASP A 20 1.51 18.57 1.93
CA ASP A 20 2.27 17.33 2.02
C ASP A 20 2.97 17.22 3.38
N GLY A 21 2.99 16.02 3.96
CA GLY A 21 3.62 15.85 5.26
C GLY A 21 3.46 14.48 5.87
N ILE A 22 4.02 14.32 7.06
CA ILE A 22 3.78 13.15 7.91
C ILE A 22 2.68 13.50 8.90
N TYR A 23 1.67 12.64 8.95
CA TYR A 23 0.51 12.81 9.81
C TYR A 23 0.24 11.53 10.61
N THR A 24 -0.36 11.70 11.78
CA THR A 24 -0.86 10.57 12.57
C THR A 24 -2.26 10.19 12.07
N ILE A 25 -2.41 8.93 11.66
CA ILE A 25 -3.68 8.34 11.24
C ILE A 25 -4.03 7.13 12.11
N GLN A 26 -5.30 6.75 12.13
CA GLN A 26 -5.80 5.56 12.82
C GLN A 26 -6.73 4.76 11.89
N PRO A 27 -6.16 3.86 11.05
CA PRO A 27 -6.91 3.09 10.06
C PRO A 27 -8.01 2.21 10.65
N ASP A 28 -7.75 1.62 11.82
CA ASP A 28 -8.66 0.80 12.60
C ASP A 28 -8.95 1.49 13.94
N LEU A 29 -10.22 1.65 14.29
CA LEU A 29 -10.65 2.27 15.55
C LEU A 29 -10.18 1.48 16.78
N GLU A 30 -10.03 0.17 16.64
CA GLU A 30 -9.53 -0.71 17.71
C GLU A 30 -8.00 -0.90 17.65
N GLY A 31 -7.37 -0.41 16.57
CA GLY A 31 -5.94 -0.49 16.34
C GLY A 31 -5.16 0.75 16.82
N PRO A 32 -3.83 0.65 16.89
CA PRO A 32 -2.97 1.79 17.24
C PRO A 32 -3.00 2.84 16.13
N ALA A 33 -2.82 4.10 16.53
CA ALA A 33 -2.49 5.16 15.58
C ALA A 33 -1.03 4.99 15.10
N LEU A 34 -0.76 5.46 13.88
CA LEU A 34 0.56 5.36 13.24
C LEU A 34 0.86 6.59 12.39
N GLU A 35 2.14 6.83 12.13
CA GLU A 35 2.57 7.90 11.22
C GLU A 35 2.51 7.44 9.77
N ALA A 36 1.89 8.24 8.92
CA ALA A 36 1.82 8.01 7.48
C ALA A 36 2.24 9.27 6.72
N LYS A 37 2.93 9.07 5.59
CA LYS A 37 3.16 10.15 4.65
C LYS A 37 1.88 10.38 3.85
N CYS A 38 1.42 11.62 3.85
CA CYS A 38 0.30 12.06 3.05
C CYS A 38 0.80 12.91 1.89
N ASP A 39 0.42 12.52 0.68
CA ASP A 39 0.52 13.33 -0.52
C ASP A 39 -0.83 14.02 -0.74
N MET A 40 -0.83 15.32 -0.57
CA MET A 40 -1.98 16.21 -0.61
C MET A 40 -2.06 17.01 -1.92
N GLU A 41 -1.15 16.78 -2.86
CA GLU A 41 -1.08 17.54 -4.11
C GLU A 41 -1.40 16.68 -5.34
N THR A 42 -0.85 15.47 -5.40
CA THR A 42 -0.93 14.60 -6.57
C THR A 42 -2.38 14.24 -6.88
N VAL A 43 -2.83 14.51 -8.11
CA VAL A 43 -4.17 14.12 -8.62
C VAL A 43 -5.31 14.47 -7.63
N GLY A 44 -5.24 15.66 -7.02
CA GLY A 44 -6.28 16.14 -6.11
C GLY A 44 -6.07 15.76 -4.63
N GLY A 45 -4.94 15.14 -4.28
CA GLY A 45 -4.50 14.96 -2.90
C GLY A 45 -5.27 13.91 -2.09
N GLY A 46 -4.93 13.84 -0.80
CA GLY A 46 -5.54 12.89 0.15
C GLY A 46 -4.98 11.47 0.04
N TRP A 47 -3.81 11.29 -0.58
CA TRP A 47 -3.19 9.99 -0.76
C TRP A 47 -2.39 9.58 0.46
N THR A 48 -2.74 8.43 1.03
CA THR A 48 -1.90 7.74 2.02
C THR A 48 -0.81 6.97 1.29
N VAL A 49 0.45 7.37 1.44
CA VAL A 49 1.58 6.64 0.86
C VAL A 49 1.80 5.35 1.64
N ILE A 50 1.52 4.22 1.01
CA ILE A 50 1.62 2.89 1.64
C ILE A 50 2.99 2.24 1.47
N GLN A 51 3.76 2.68 0.48
CA GLN A 51 5.07 2.15 0.12
C GLN A 51 5.86 3.21 -0.65
N ASN A 52 7.14 3.40 -0.34
CA ASN A 52 8.02 4.31 -1.08
C ASN A 52 9.44 3.73 -1.21
N ARG A 53 10.03 3.82 -2.42
CA ARG A 53 11.45 3.52 -2.73
C ARG A 53 12.06 4.72 -3.45
N GLN A 54 13.30 5.07 -3.11
CA GLN A 54 14.00 6.21 -3.72
C GLN A 54 15.53 6.10 -3.71
N ASP A 55 16.13 5.44 -2.71
CA ASP A 55 17.58 5.47 -2.47
C ASP A 55 18.19 4.12 -2.07
N GLY A 56 17.35 3.10 -1.82
CA GLY A 56 17.78 1.77 -1.46
C GLY A 56 18.36 1.65 -0.05
N LEU A 57 18.17 2.63 0.83
CA LEU A 57 18.72 2.62 2.19
C LEU A 57 17.98 1.68 3.14
N VAL A 58 16.75 1.29 2.81
CA VAL A 58 15.95 0.38 3.63
C VAL A 58 15.92 -1.00 2.98
N ASP A 59 16.26 -2.02 3.76
CA ASP A 59 16.08 -3.41 3.33
C ASP A 59 14.59 -3.78 3.32
N PHE A 60 14.13 -4.34 2.20
CA PHE A 60 12.76 -4.84 2.01
C PHE A 60 12.69 -6.37 2.05
N ASN A 61 13.81 -7.08 2.20
CA ASN A 61 13.80 -8.51 2.47
C ASN A 61 13.50 -8.75 3.96
N ARG A 62 12.22 -8.63 4.32
CA ARG A 62 11.73 -8.65 5.70
C ARG A 62 10.84 -9.85 5.97
N THR A 63 10.69 -10.16 7.26
CA THR A 63 9.85 -11.25 7.75
C THR A 63 8.35 -10.95 7.60
N TRP A 64 7.51 -11.97 7.73
CA TRP A 64 6.05 -11.83 7.73
C TRP A 64 5.58 -10.82 8.78
N GLN A 65 6.16 -10.90 9.98
CA GLN A 65 5.80 -10.03 11.10
C GLN A 65 6.13 -8.56 10.79
N GLU A 66 7.31 -8.29 10.24
CA GLU A 66 7.72 -6.94 9.84
C GLU A 66 6.82 -6.40 8.71
N TYR A 67 6.47 -7.22 7.71
CA TYR A 67 5.52 -6.79 6.68
C TYR A 67 4.11 -6.57 7.20
N ARG A 68 3.68 -7.32 8.23
CA ARG A 68 2.41 -7.08 8.92
C ARG A 68 2.40 -5.73 9.63
N GLU A 69 3.43 -5.46 10.41
CA GLU A 69 3.54 -4.29 11.30
C GLU A 69 3.96 -3.02 10.56
N GLY A 70 4.67 -3.16 9.44
CA GLY A 70 5.29 -2.05 8.72
C GLY A 70 6.75 -1.84 9.16
N PHE A 71 7.51 -1.19 8.29
CA PHE A 71 8.92 -0.90 8.54
C PHE A 71 9.41 0.29 7.71
N GLY A 72 10.58 0.82 8.07
CA GLY A 72 11.18 1.99 7.42
C GLY A 72 10.73 3.30 8.06
N ASN A 73 10.92 4.41 7.34
CA ASN A 73 10.55 5.74 7.80
C ASN A 73 9.61 6.40 6.79
N PRO A 74 8.41 6.86 7.19
CA PRO A 74 7.48 7.57 6.31
C PRO A 74 8.08 8.76 5.55
N GLN A 75 9.13 9.42 6.10
CA GLN A 75 9.85 10.50 5.41
C GLN A 75 10.76 10.02 4.26
N GLY A 76 11.04 8.72 4.17
CA GLY A 76 11.90 8.10 3.16
C GLY A 76 11.33 6.78 2.67
N GLU A 77 12.17 5.74 2.60
CA GLU A 77 11.72 4.40 2.20
C GLU A 77 10.98 3.68 3.33
N HIS A 78 9.82 3.10 3.02
CA HIS A 78 8.99 2.40 4.01
C HIS A 78 7.96 1.48 3.37
N TRP A 79 7.40 0.62 4.21
CA TRP A 79 6.16 -0.13 4.02
C TRP A 79 5.23 0.14 5.20
N LEU A 80 4.01 0.60 4.93
CA LEU A 80 3.07 1.03 5.98
C LEU A 80 2.60 -0.13 6.90
N GLY A 81 2.60 -1.36 6.39
CA GLY A 81 2.20 -2.56 7.13
C GLY A 81 0.89 -3.16 6.63
N ASN A 82 0.87 -4.48 6.40
CA ASN A 82 -0.28 -5.17 5.82
C ASN A 82 -1.53 -5.09 6.71
N ALA A 83 -1.37 -5.03 8.03
CA ALA A 83 -2.50 -4.83 8.94
C ALA A 83 -3.17 -3.45 8.70
N ALA A 84 -2.38 -2.40 8.53
CA ALA A 84 -2.87 -1.06 8.21
C ALA A 84 -3.52 -1.03 6.82
N LEU A 85 -2.89 -1.62 5.79
CA LEU A 85 -3.47 -1.69 4.44
C LEU A 85 -4.82 -2.44 4.44
N HIS A 86 -4.91 -3.54 5.19
CA HIS A 86 -6.18 -4.26 5.34
C HIS A 86 -7.24 -3.36 5.98
N ALA A 87 -6.93 -2.72 7.12
CA ALA A 87 -7.86 -1.85 7.82
C ALA A 87 -8.36 -0.72 6.91
N LEU A 88 -7.45 -0.02 6.23
CA LEU A 88 -7.76 1.03 5.26
C LEU A 88 -8.72 0.53 4.18
N THR A 89 -8.42 -0.62 3.56
CA THR A 89 -9.13 -1.07 2.35
C THR A 89 -10.30 -2.01 2.60
N SER A 90 -10.58 -2.36 3.87
CA SER A 90 -11.58 -3.36 4.27
C SER A 90 -13.02 -2.94 3.94
N ALA A 91 -13.34 -1.66 4.02
CA ALA A 91 -14.66 -1.09 3.74
C ALA A 91 -14.64 -0.22 2.49
N GLY A 92 -15.77 -0.06 1.81
CA GLY A 92 -15.88 0.86 0.67
C GLY A 92 -15.06 0.47 -0.57
N GLN A 93 -14.84 1.46 -1.43
CA GLN A 93 -14.01 1.40 -2.63
C GLN A 93 -12.76 2.23 -2.40
N HIS A 94 -11.61 1.67 -2.76
CA HIS A 94 -10.31 2.29 -2.60
C HIS A 94 -9.54 2.22 -3.90
N GLN A 95 -8.82 3.28 -4.20
CA GLN A 95 -7.98 3.42 -5.37
C GLN A 95 -6.51 3.25 -4.97
N LEU A 96 -5.76 2.48 -5.75
CA LEU A 96 -4.31 2.41 -5.65
C LEU A 96 -3.70 3.15 -6.83
N ARG A 97 -2.75 4.04 -6.55
CA ARG A 97 -1.86 4.66 -7.54
C ARG A 97 -0.43 4.19 -7.30
N ILE A 98 0.24 3.76 -8.35
CA ILE A 98 1.65 3.38 -8.36
C ILE A 98 2.36 4.31 -9.34
N GLU A 99 3.41 4.99 -8.88
CA GLU A 99 4.27 5.83 -9.70
C GLU A 99 5.69 5.26 -9.71
N LEU A 100 6.28 5.23 -10.89
CA LEU A 100 7.61 4.68 -11.13
C LEU A 100 8.43 5.70 -11.91
N GLU A 101 9.71 5.81 -11.58
CA GLU A 101 10.69 6.61 -12.30
C GLU A 101 11.90 5.74 -12.65
N ASP A 102 12.35 5.79 -13.90
CA ASP A 102 13.59 5.12 -14.32
C ASP A 102 14.84 5.99 -14.12
N TRP A 103 16.03 5.41 -14.33
CA TRP A 103 17.30 6.12 -14.19
C TRP A 103 17.51 7.27 -15.20
N TYR A 104 16.64 7.38 -16.21
CA TYR A 104 16.60 8.45 -17.21
C TYR A 104 15.45 9.44 -16.92
N GLN A 105 14.92 9.44 -15.70
CA GLN A 105 13.86 10.32 -15.20
C GLN A 105 12.53 10.17 -15.96
N GLN A 106 12.31 9.03 -16.63
CA GLN A 106 11.03 8.74 -17.27
C GLN A 106 10.06 8.24 -16.23
N LYS A 107 8.96 8.99 -16.07
CA LYS A 107 7.86 8.63 -15.17
C LYS A 107 6.77 7.84 -15.88
N ARG A 108 6.22 6.87 -15.16
CA ARG A 108 5.03 6.10 -15.55
C ARG A 108 4.14 5.88 -14.34
N GLN A 109 2.86 5.66 -14.59
CA GLN A 109 1.88 5.40 -13.54
C GLN A 109 0.94 4.24 -13.89
N ALA A 110 0.49 3.56 -12.84
CA ALA A 110 -0.61 2.61 -12.87
C ALA A 110 -1.61 2.96 -11.79
N THR A 111 -2.89 3.00 -12.14
CA THR A 111 -3.99 3.26 -11.21
C THR A 111 -4.99 2.12 -11.26
N TYR A 112 -5.41 1.61 -10.11
CA TYR A 112 -6.41 0.55 -9.94
C TYR A 112 -7.55 1.08 -9.08
N ASN A 113 -8.75 1.25 -9.64
CA ASN A 113 -9.88 1.88 -8.94
C ASN A 113 -10.59 0.95 -7.95
N ASN A 114 -10.23 -0.34 -7.95
CA ASN A 114 -10.71 -1.30 -6.98
C ASN A 114 -9.52 -2.07 -6.41
N PHE A 115 -8.96 -1.51 -5.34
CA PHE A 115 -7.84 -2.05 -4.59
C PHE A 115 -8.28 -2.51 -3.20
N LYS A 116 -7.97 -3.76 -2.84
CA LYS A 116 -8.18 -4.29 -1.48
C LYS A 116 -7.06 -5.23 -1.05
N VAL A 117 -6.81 -5.21 0.24
CA VAL A 117 -5.96 -6.20 0.92
C VAL A 117 -6.83 -6.95 1.93
N ALA A 118 -6.89 -8.28 1.77
CA ALA A 118 -7.67 -9.13 2.67
C ALA A 118 -7.05 -9.21 4.07
N SER A 119 -7.74 -9.84 5.03
CA SER A 119 -7.23 -9.97 6.40
C SER A 119 -6.00 -10.90 6.48
N GLU A 120 -5.31 -10.89 7.63
CA GLU A 120 -4.19 -11.81 7.89
C GLU A 120 -4.62 -13.28 7.77
N ALA A 121 -5.83 -13.61 8.25
CA ALA A 121 -6.40 -14.96 8.13
C ALA A 121 -6.60 -15.38 6.65
N GLN A 122 -6.78 -14.41 5.76
CA GLN A 122 -6.84 -14.60 4.31
C GLN A 122 -5.50 -14.27 3.63
N ARG A 123 -4.42 -14.21 4.41
CA ARG A 123 -3.02 -14.05 3.96
C ARG A 123 -2.81 -12.78 3.14
N TYR A 124 -3.47 -11.69 3.54
CA TYR A 124 -3.36 -10.38 2.87
C TYR A 124 -3.55 -10.45 1.36
N ARG A 125 -4.47 -11.32 0.90
CA ARG A 125 -4.74 -11.52 -0.52
C ARG A 125 -5.05 -10.20 -1.22
N LEU A 126 -4.37 -9.95 -2.33
CA LEU A 126 -4.52 -8.76 -3.15
C LEU A 126 -5.80 -8.83 -4.00
N THR A 127 -6.49 -7.70 -4.10
CA THR A 127 -7.47 -7.40 -5.15
C THR A 127 -7.00 -6.13 -5.84
N ALA A 128 -6.84 -6.17 -7.16
CA ALA A 128 -6.42 -5.02 -7.97
C ALA A 128 -7.09 -5.06 -9.34
N HIS A 129 -8.17 -4.29 -9.49
CA HIS A 129 -8.95 -4.25 -10.72
C HIS A 129 -9.10 -2.82 -11.25
N GLU A 130 -9.73 -2.71 -12.42
CA GLU A 130 -10.06 -1.41 -13.05
C GLU A 130 -8.81 -0.56 -13.33
N TYR A 131 -7.85 -1.20 -14.01
CA TYR A 131 -6.57 -0.59 -14.38
C TYR A 131 -6.74 0.58 -15.37
N THR A 132 -6.01 1.65 -15.11
CA THR A 132 -5.70 2.72 -16.06
C THR A 132 -4.24 3.15 -15.89
N GLY A 133 -3.64 3.74 -16.93
CA GLY A 133 -2.29 4.30 -16.87
C GLY A 133 -1.41 3.89 -18.03
N ASP A 134 -0.11 4.19 -17.89
CA ASP A 134 0.89 4.03 -18.95
C ASP A 134 2.09 3.17 -18.51
N ALA A 135 2.13 2.69 -17.27
CA ALA A 135 3.14 1.75 -16.76
C ALA A 135 2.94 0.30 -17.21
N GLY A 136 1.81 -0.02 -17.85
CA GLY A 136 1.36 -1.39 -18.14
C GLY A 136 0.65 -2.05 -16.95
N ASN A 137 -0.29 -2.95 -17.23
CA ASN A 137 -1.08 -3.65 -16.22
C ASN A 137 -0.36 -4.91 -15.70
N ALA A 138 0.71 -4.71 -14.92
CA ALA A 138 1.50 -5.81 -14.39
C ALA A 138 0.75 -6.65 -13.34
N LEU A 139 -0.15 -6.04 -12.56
CA LEU A 139 -0.90 -6.76 -11.53
C LEU A 139 -1.93 -7.72 -12.13
N SER A 140 -2.35 -7.48 -13.38
CA SER A 140 -3.22 -8.37 -14.16
C SER A 140 -2.69 -8.60 -15.58
N TYR A 141 -1.49 -9.17 -15.68
CA TYR A 141 -0.79 -9.33 -16.95
C TYR A 141 -1.31 -10.51 -17.80
N SER A 142 -1.50 -11.70 -17.22
CA SER A 142 -2.01 -12.88 -17.94
C SER A 142 -2.65 -13.90 -17.01
N ARG A 143 -3.28 -14.95 -17.55
CA ARG A 143 -3.84 -16.05 -16.73
C ARG A 143 -2.81 -16.77 -15.86
N GLN A 144 -1.55 -16.83 -16.31
CA GLN A 144 -0.47 -17.53 -15.62
C GLN A 144 0.29 -16.59 -14.66
N TYR A 145 0.59 -15.39 -15.14
CA TYR A 145 1.33 -14.35 -14.43
C TYR A 145 0.35 -13.24 -14.05
N ASN A 146 -0.31 -13.44 -12.90
CA ASN A 146 -1.28 -12.52 -12.31
C ASN A 146 -0.91 -12.32 -10.84
N HIS A 147 -0.97 -11.09 -10.34
CA HIS A 147 -0.82 -10.78 -8.91
C HIS A 147 -2.18 -10.59 -8.23
N ASP A 148 -3.19 -10.17 -8.99
CA ASP A 148 -4.57 -10.12 -8.50
C ASP A 148 -5.04 -11.51 -8.01
N GLY A 149 -5.64 -11.54 -6.83
CA GLY A 149 -6.06 -12.76 -6.15
C GLY A 149 -4.94 -13.57 -5.50
N ARG A 150 -3.67 -13.16 -5.60
CA ARG A 150 -2.55 -13.85 -4.92
C ARG A 150 -2.48 -13.48 -3.45
N SER A 151 -2.11 -14.46 -2.63
CA SER A 151 -1.75 -14.23 -1.23
C SER A 151 -0.39 -13.54 -1.13
N PHE A 152 -0.19 -12.81 -0.05
CA PHE A 152 1.12 -12.27 0.30
C PHE A 152 2.01 -13.40 0.82
N SER A 153 3.31 -13.32 0.52
CA SER A 153 4.35 -14.25 0.96
C SER A 153 5.58 -13.46 1.37
N THR A 154 6.36 -14.03 2.29
CA THR A 154 7.68 -13.53 2.70
C THR A 154 8.67 -14.68 2.73
N THR A 155 9.96 -14.39 2.87
CA THR A 155 11.02 -15.42 2.86
C THR A 155 10.85 -16.45 3.98
N ASP A 156 10.27 -16.05 5.12
CA ASP A 156 9.96 -16.90 6.27
C ASP A 156 8.54 -17.49 6.27
N ARG A 157 7.67 -17.07 5.33
CA ARG A 157 6.28 -17.55 5.23
C ARG A 157 5.79 -17.63 3.79
N ASP A 158 5.91 -18.83 3.24
CA ASP A 158 5.50 -19.16 1.89
C ASP A 158 3.98 -19.38 1.78
N HIS A 159 3.33 -18.54 0.98
CA HIS A 159 1.95 -18.71 0.53
C HIS A 159 1.82 -18.53 -0.99
N ASP A 160 2.92 -18.66 -1.73
CA ASP A 160 2.91 -18.47 -3.16
C ASP A 160 2.35 -19.72 -3.88
N GLN A 161 2.44 -19.75 -5.21
CA GLN A 161 1.94 -20.89 -6.01
C GLN A 161 3.04 -21.70 -6.68
N TYR A 162 4.29 -21.41 -6.35
CA TYR A 162 5.44 -22.07 -6.91
C TYR A 162 5.75 -23.34 -6.12
N VAL A 163 5.27 -24.47 -6.64
CA VAL A 163 5.36 -25.78 -5.98
C VAL A 163 6.79 -26.28 -5.69
N SER A 164 7.81 -25.67 -6.29
CA SER A 164 9.21 -26.11 -6.22
C SER A 164 10.14 -25.13 -5.50
N GLY A 165 9.61 -24.12 -4.80
CA GLY A 165 10.42 -23.17 -4.03
C GLY A 165 9.58 -22.07 -3.40
N ASN A 166 10.24 -21.04 -2.88
CA ASN A 166 9.63 -19.79 -2.42
C ASN A 166 10.12 -18.67 -3.36
N CYS A 167 9.20 -17.85 -3.84
CA CYS A 167 9.47 -16.73 -4.75
C CYS A 167 10.16 -15.55 -4.07
#